data_AF-A0A4R1QU10-F1
#
_entry.id   AF-A0A4R1QU10-F1
#
_cell.length_a   1.000
_cell.length_b   1.000
_cell.length_c   1.000
_cell.angle_alpha   90.00
_cell.angle_beta   90.00
_cell.angle_gamma   90.00
#
_symmetry.space_group_name_H-M   'P 1'
#
loop_
_entity.id
_entity.type
_entity.pdbx_description
1 polymer ?
#
loop_
_entity_poly.entity_id
_entity_poly.type
_entity_poly.pdbx_seq_one_letter_code
_entity_poly.pdbx_strand_id
1 'polypeptide(L)'
;MECRIIKSPSPGTLEILSRRKGSGQANKLEQVDAIGLVQGRLIEMVCAADVAEKAVGVTVEDIRGSCPQNMILLAIFGDTASVEAALEEIKRREKEGQMEW
;
A
#
# COMPACT_ATOMS: atom_id res chain seq x y z
N MET A 1 -5.73 10.48 5.14
CA MET A 1 -5.09 9.56 4.18
C MET A 1 -5.99 9.42 2.96
N GLU A 2 -5.40 9.24 1.78
CA GLU A 2 -6.11 8.91 0.55
C GLU A 2 -5.89 7.44 0.22
N CYS A 3 -6.98 6.70 0.04
CA CYS A 3 -6.94 5.29 -0.35
C CYS A 3 -7.56 5.10 -1.74
N ARG A 4 -6.90 4.32 -2.60
CA ARG A 4 -7.40 3.86 -3.91
C ARG A 4 -7.13 2.36 -4.07
N ILE A 5 -7.92 1.69 -4.90
CA ILE A 5 -7.69 0.31 -5.29
C ILE A 5 -7.65 0.21 -6.81
N ILE A 6 -6.70 -0.56 -7.32
CA ILE A 6 -6.61 -0.95 -8.73
C ILE A 6 -6.86 -2.45 -8.77
N LYS A 7 -7.96 -2.86 -9.39
CA LYS A 7 -8.25 -4.27 -9.67
C LYS A 7 -7.72 -4.64 -11.05
N SER A 8 -7.15 -5.83 -11.17
CA SER A 8 -6.53 -6.35 -12.40
C SER A 8 -5.56 -5.35 -13.03
N PRO A 9 -4.49 -4.96 -12.30
CA PRO A 9 -3.57 -3.92 -12.74
C PRO A 9 -2.92 -4.26 -14.08
N SER A 10 -2.79 -3.26 -14.95
CA SER A 10 -2.12 -3.46 -16.24
C SER A 10 -0.62 -3.75 -16.05
N PRO A 11 0.04 -4.45 -16.99
CA PRO A 11 1.48 -4.71 -16.91
C PRO A 11 2.32 -3.42 -16.77
N GLY A 12 1.93 -2.34 -17.45
CA GLY A 12 2.59 -1.04 -17.34
C GLY A 12 2.45 -0.41 -15.95
N THR A 13 1.32 -0.61 -15.28
CA THR A 13 1.12 -0.18 -13.88
C THR A 13 2.08 -0.91 -12.95
N LEU A 14 2.20 -2.24 -13.09
CA LEU A 14 3.12 -3.05 -12.30
C LEU A 14 4.57 -2.64 -12.52
N GLU A 15 4.96 -2.37 -13.77
CA GLU A 15 6.30 -1.92 -14.11
C GLU A 15 6.64 -0.56 -13.48
N ILE A 16 5.71 0.39 -13.48
CA ILE A 16 5.88 1.69 -12.82
C ILE A 16 6.15 1.52 -11.32
N LEU A 17 5.37 0.68 -10.65
CA LEU A 17 5.50 0.45 -9.21
C LEU A 17 6.77 -0.35 -8.90
N SER A 18 7.09 -1.37 -9.69
CA SER A 18 8.29 -2.19 -9.51
C SER A 18 9.59 -1.38 -9.60
N ARG A 19 9.62 -0.30 -10.40
CA ARG A 19 10.79 0.58 -10.52
C ARG A 19 10.93 1.56 -9.34
N ARG A 20 9.85 1.75 -8.58
CA ARG A 20 9.74 2.78 -7.53
C ARG A 20 9.68 2.19 -6.12
N LYS A 21 9.44 0.89 -5.98
CA LYS A 21 9.36 0.24 -4.67
C LYS A 21 10.68 0.35 -3.89
N GLY A 22 10.60 0.58 -2.59
CA GLY A 22 11.78 0.85 -1.78
C GLY A 22 12.63 -0.37 -1.47
N SER A 23 12.10 -1.59 -1.60
CA SER A 23 12.91 -2.82 -1.57
C SER A 23 13.80 -3.00 -2.82
N GLY A 24 13.77 -2.07 -3.78
CA GLY A 24 14.60 -2.10 -4.98
C GLY A 24 14.15 -3.20 -5.95
N GLN A 25 14.97 -3.57 -6.95
CA GLN A 25 14.54 -4.57 -7.96
C GLN A 25 14.69 -6.03 -7.52
N ALA A 26 15.20 -6.29 -6.31
CA ALA A 26 15.51 -7.64 -5.86
C ALA A 26 14.26 -8.52 -5.66
N ASN A 27 13.18 -7.95 -5.11
CA ASN A 27 11.93 -8.68 -4.93
C ASN A 27 11.02 -8.46 -6.14
N LYS A 28 10.83 -9.45 -7.01
CA LYS A 28 9.82 -9.33 -8.07
C LYS A 28 8.43 -9.29 -7.45
N LEU A 29 7.60 -8.38 -7.94
CA LEU A 29 6.16 -8.45 -7.69
C LEU A 29 5.65 -9.67 -8.47
N GLU A 30 5.10 -10.65 -7.75
CA GLU A 30 4.44 -11.80 -8.37
C GLU A 30 3.13 -11.37 -9.06
N GLN A 31 2.42 -12.33 -9.64
CA GLN A 31 1.13 -12.07 -10.27
C GLN A 31 0.13 -11.60 -9.20
N VAL A 32 -0.28 -10.34 -9.29
CA VAL A 32 -1.18 -9.69 -8.32
C VAL A 32 -2.52 -9.41 -8.98
N ASP A 33 -3.60 -9.71 -8.26
CA ASP A 33 -4.95 -9.45 -8.75
C ASP A 33 -5.40 -8.02 -8.42
N ALA A 34 -4.86 -7.43 -7.35
CA ALA A 34 -5.17 -6.07 -6.95
C ALA A 34 -3.99 -5.34 -6.31
N ILE A 35 -4.09 -4.01 -6.31
CA ILE A 35 -3.13 -3.10 -5.68
C ILE A 35 -3.91 -2.06 -4.88
N GLY A 36 -3.66 -2.00 -3.58
CA GLY A 36 -4.10 -0.91 -2.71
C GLY A 36 -3.06 0.20 -2.71
N LEU A 37 -3.49 1.44 -2.95
CA LEU A 37 -2.64 2.62 -2.86
C LEU A 37 -3.09 3.45 -1.68
N VAL A 38 -2.17 3.72 -0.75
CA VAL A 38 -2.43 4.53 0.45
C VAL A 38 -1.43 5.66 0.50
N GLN A 39 -1.92 6.90 0.49
CA GLN A 39 -1.07 8.08 0.56
C GLN A 39 -1.43 8.93 1.79
N GLY A 40 -0.40 9.38 2.52
CA GLY A 40 -0.60 10.20 3.71
C GLY A 40 0.72 10.67 4.30
N ARG A 41 0.67 11.19 5.53
CA ARG A 41 1.86 11.64 6.25
C ARG A 41 2.75 10.46 6.62
N LEU A 42 4.07 10.66 6.72
CA LEU A 42 5.03 9.61 7.12
C LEU A 42 4.55 8.79 8.32
N ILE A 43 4.13 9.43 9.42
CA ILE A 43 3.66 8.74 10.63
C ILE A 43 2.43 7.87 10.36
N GLU A 44 1.49 8.35 9.54
CA GLU A 44 0.28 7.62 9.19
C GLU A 44 0.62 6.40 8.33
N MET A 45 1.57 6.55 7.41
CA MET A 45 1.99 5.45 6.52
C MET A 45 2.72 4.36 7.28
N VAL A 46 3.59 4.68 8.25
CA VAL A 46 4.24 3.65 9.06
C VAL A 46 3.20 2.80 9.80
N CYS A 47 2.16 3.43 10.35
CA CYS A 47 1.10 2.70 11.04
C CYS A 47 0.19 1.93 10.07
N ALA A 48 -0.15 2.52 8.93
CA ALA A 48 -0.94 1.85 7.89
C ALA A 48 -0.20 0.63 7.29
N ALA A 49 1.13 0.70 7.17
CA ALA A 49 1.96 -0.41 6.73
C ALA A 49 1.91 -1.59 7.71
N ASP A 50 2.06 -1.34 9.01
CA ASP A 50 1.96 -2.37 10.05
C ASP A 50 0.58 -3.06 10.05
N VAL A 51 -0.49 -2.27 9.87
CA VAL A 51 -1.86 -2.80 9.75
C VAL A 51 -2.02 -3.68 8.51
N ALA A 52 -1.48 -3.25 7.37
CA ALA A 52 -1.54 -4.00 6.12
C ALA A 52 -0.69 -5.29 6.15
N GLU A 53 0.55 -5.23 6.66
CA GLU A 53 1.45 -6.39 6.80
C GLU A 53 0.87 -7.50 7.70
N LYS A 54 0.01 -7.15 8.66
CA LYS A 54 -0.71 -8.12 9.49
C LYS A 54 -1.84 -8.84 8.74
N ALA A 55 -2.28 -8.33 7.59
CA ALA A 55 -3.24 -9.01 6.74
C ALA A 55 -2.55 -10.17 5.99
N VAL A 56 -3.20 -11.34 5.99
CA VAL A 56 -2.68 -12.50 5.27
C VAL A 56 -2.79 -12.26 3.77
N GLY A 57 -1.74 -12.63 3.01
CA GLY A 57 -1.79 -12.65 1.55
C GLY A 57 -1.53 -11.31 0.88
N VAL A 58 -0.99 -10.33 1.61
CA VAL A 58 -0.53 -9.06 1.04
C VAL A 58 0.96 -8.83 1.22
N THR A 59 1.54 -8.05 0.33
CA THR A 59 2.91 -7.52 0.42
C THR A 59 2.84 -6.00 0.39
N VAL A 60 3.47 -5.31 1.35
CA VAL A 60 3.47 -3.84 1.41
C VAL A 60 4.82 -3.29 0.95
N GLU A 61 4.79 -2.27 0.10
CA GLU A 61 5.99 -1.59 -0.39
C GLU A 61 5.83 -0.07 -0.28
N ASP A 62 6.88 0.61 0.18
CA ASP A 62 6.99 2.06 0.01
C ASP A 62 7.25 2.40 -1.45
N ILE A 63 6.50 3.34 -2.00
CA ILE A 63 6.69 3.81 -3.38
C ILE A 63 7.46 5.12 -3.35
N ARG A 64 8.72 5.05 -3.76
CA ARG A 64 9.64 6.19 -3.81
C ARG A 64 9.37 7.04 -5.04
N GLY A 65 9.33 8.35 -4.81
CA GLY A 65 9.14 9.35 -5.85
C GLY A 65 9.40 10.75 -5.30
N SER A 66 9.16 11.76 -6.12
CA SER A 66 9.21 13.17 -5.70
C SER A 66 7.89 13.55 -5.00
N CYS A 67 7.58 12.90 -3.88
CA CYS A 67 6.48 13.33 -3.02
C CYS A 67 6.93 14.52 -2.14
N PRO A 68 6.02 15.40 -1.69
CA PRO A 68 6.34 16.43 -0.69
C PRO A 68 7.04 15.85 0.54
N GLN A 69 7.89 16.62 1.22
CA GLN A 69 8.84 16.15 2.26
C GLN A 69 8.26 15.29 3.41
N ASN A 70 6.94 15.28 3.61
CA ASN A 70 6.28 14.49 4.66
C ASN A 70 5.20 13.53 4.13
N MET A 71 5.04 13.38 2.82
CA MET A 71 4.02 12.53 2.20
C MET A 71 4.64 11.25 1.65
N ILE A 72 4.08 10.10 1.99
CA ILE A 72 4.52 8.79 1.51
C ILE A 72 3.34 8.09 0.83
N LEU A 73 3.65 7.33 -0.22
CA LEU A 73 2.74 6.41 -0.89
C LEU A 73 3.16 4.97 -0.55
N LEU A 74 2.22 4.18 -0.07
CA LEU A 74 2.34 2.73 0.05
C LEU A 74 1.58 2.05 -1.09
N ALA A 75 2.14 0.95 -1.58
CA ALA A 75 1.44 0.00 -2.43
C ALA A 75 1.30 -1.34 -1.69
N ILE A 76 0.07 -1.84 -1.59
CA ILE A 76 -0.31 -3.10 -0.97
C ILE A 76 -0.70 -4.04 -2.10
N PHE A 77 0.09 -5.08 -2.33
CA PHE A 77 -0.06 -6.03 -3.41
C PHE A 77 -0.68 -7.33 -2.90
N GLY A 78 -1.63 -7.93 -3.62
CA GLY A 78 -2.20 -9.22 -3.23
C GLY A 78 -3.36 -9.64 -4.12
N ASP A 79 -4.14 -10.63 -3.65
CA ASP A 79 -5.44 -10.93 -4.23
C ASP A 79 -6.45 -9.81 -3.93
N THR A 80 -7.56 -9.75 -4.68
CA THR A 80 -8.55 -8.67 -4.52
C THR A 80 -9.15 -8.60 -3.13
N ALA A 81 -9.49 -9.75 -2.53
CA ALA A 81 -10.16 -9.79 -1.24
C ALA A 81 -9.21 -9.37 -0.10
N SER A 82 -7.97 -9.85 -0.13
CA SER A 82 -6.93 -9.52 0.85
C SER A 82 -6.58 -8.02 0.81
N VAL A 83 -6.46 -7.44 -0.38
CA VAL A 83 -6.20 -6.00 -0.56
C VAL A 83 -7.41 -5.15 -0.09
N GLU A 84 -8.64 -5.55 -0.42
CA GLU A 84 -9.84 -4.84 0.04
C GLU A 84 -9.95 -4.86 1.57
N ALA A 85 -9.76 -6.02 2.20
CA ALA A 85 -9.79 -6.16 3.65
C ALA A 85 -8.72 -5.29 4.33
N ALA A 86 -7.49 -5.28 3.81
CA ALA A 86 -6.42 -4.43 4.33
C ALA A 86 -6.78 -2.93 4.23
N LEU A 87 -7.30 -2.48 3.09
CA LEU A 87 -7.71 -1.09 2.90
C LEU A 87 -8.90 -0.68 3.78
N GLU A 88 -9.85 -1.58 4.00
CA GLU A 88 -10.99 -1.34 4.89
C GLU A 88 -10.53 -1.17 6.35
N GLU A 89 -9.62 -2.01 6.82
CA GLU A 89 -9.07 -1.92 8.16
C GLU A 89 -8.27 -0.62 8.38
N ILE A 90 -7.46 -0.21 7.40
CA ILE A 90 -6.74 1.08 7.43
C ILE A 90 -7.73 2.25 7.55
N LYS A 91 -8.79 2.25 6.73
CA LYS A 91 -9.83 3.30 6.76
C LYS A 91 -10.61 3.29 8.06
N ARG A 92 -10.87 2.11 8.64
CA ARG A 92 -11.57 1.95 9.91
C ARG A 92 -10.77 2.60 11.04
N ARG A 93 -9.48 2.24 11.17
CA ARG A 93 -8.57 2.81 12.18
C ARG A 93 -8.36 4.31 11.99
N GLU A 94 -8.30 4.78 10.75
CA GLU A 94 -8.23 6.22 10.45
C GLU A 94 -9.46 6.98 10.97
N LYS A 95 -10.67 6.50 10.68
CA LYS A 95 -11.92 7.14 11.07
C LYS A 95 -12.15 7.13 12.58
N GLU A 96 -11.69 6.09 13.25
CA GLU A 96 -11.80 5.98 14.71
C GLU A 96 -10.87 6.97 15.44
N GLY A 97 -9.95 7.63 14.74
CA GLY A 97 -9.05 8.65 15.30
C GLY A 97 -8.19 8.12 16.45
N GLN A 98 -8.06 6.80 16.57
CA GLN A 98 -7.57 6.15 17.78
C GLN A 98 -6.07 6.35 17.94
N MET A 99 -5.70 6.84 19.12
CA MET A 99 -4.36 7.01 19.65
C MET A 99 -3.62 5.69 19.92
N GLU A 100 -4.10 4.55 19.44
CA GLU A 100 -3.46 3.25 19.58
C GLU A 100 -3.41 2.55 18.21
N TRP A 101 -2.25 2.63 17.56
CA TRP A 101 -1.92 1.84 16.37
C TRP A 101 -1.26 0.53 16.79
#